data_AF-A0A5K1IT91-F1
#
_entry.id   AF-A0A5K1IT91-F1
#
_cell.length_a   1.000
_cell.length_b   1.000
_cell.length_c   1.000
_cell.angle_alpha   90.00
_cell.angle_beta   90.00
_cell.angle_gamma   90.00
#
_symmetry.space_group_name_H-M   'P 1'
#
loop_
_entity.id
_entity.type
_entity.pdbx_description
1 polymer ?
#
loop_
_entity_poly.entity_id
_entity_poly.type
_entity_poly.pdbx_seq_one_letter_code
_entity_poly.pdbx_strand_id
1 'polypeptide(L)' 'MKIEVDVDQLRESLLDRAGSAAGVGFPAAMLYVMDIEDESPQELLARAEREGLDLRDFAVDED' A
#
# COMPACT_ATOMS: atom_id res chain seq x y z
N MET A 1 13.23 -14.60 -10.43
CA MET A 1 12.31 -13.56 -10.86
C MET A 1 12.40 -12.44 -9.86
N LYS A 2 12.98 -11.29 -10.25
CA LYS A 2 12.67 -10.04 -9.56
C LYS A 2 11.40 -9.57 -10.23
N ILE A 3 10.33 -9.47 -9.46
CA ILE A 3 9.09 -8.87 -9.91
C ILE A 3 9.29 -7.40 -9.61
N GLU A 4 9.31 -6.55 -10.63
CA GLU A 4 9.22 -5.11 -10.38
C GLU A 4 7.78 -4.82 -9.96
N VAL A 5 7.62 -4.11 -8.86
CA VAL A 5 6.31 -3.80 -8.30
C VAL A 5 6.05 -2.31 -8.53
N ASP A 6 4.89 -1.98 -9.08
CA ASP A 6 4.39 -0.62 -9.15
C ASP A 6 4.08 -0.15 -7.71
N VAL A 7 5.04 0.59 -7.17
CA VAL A 7 4.95 1.13 -5.81
C VAL A 7 3.85 2.19 -5.72
N ASP A 8 3.61 2.94 -6.80
CA ASP A 8 2.59 3.98 -6.82
C ASP A 8 1.20 3.35 -6.77
N GLN A 9 0.96 2.29 -7.55
CA GLN A 9 -0.29 1.53 -7.50
C GLN A 9 -0.50 0.80 -6.17
N LEU A 10 0.57 0.24 -5.58
CA LEU A 10 0.52 -0.38 -4.27
C LEU A 10 0.13 0.63 -3.19
N ARG A 11 0.76 1.81 -3.23
CA ARG A 11 0.45 2.91 -2.31
C ARG A 11 -1.00 3.36 -2.46
N GLU A 12 -1.48 3.56 -3.69
CA GLU A 12 -2.86 3.94 -3.95
C GLU A 12 -3.86 2.91 -3.38
N SER A 13 -3.57 1.62 -3.54
CA SER A 13 -4.42 0.55 -3.03
C SER A 13 -4.46 0.49 -1.49
N LEU A 14 -3.32 0.74 -0.83
CA LEU A 14 -3.25 0.89 0.62
C LEU A 14 -4.04 2.12 1.10
N LEU A 15 -3.95 3.23 0.38
CA LEU A 15 -4.69 4.46 0.67
C LEU A 15 -6.21 4.30 0.47
N ASP A 16 -6.67 3.58 -0.55
CA ASP A 16 -8.10 3.30 -0.77
C ASP A 16 -8.69 2.48 0.39
N ARG A 17 -7.93 1.48 0.87
CA ARG A 17 -8.30 0.68 2.05
C ARG A 17 -8.33 1.52 3.33
N ALA A 18 -7.32 2.38 3.51
CA ALA A 18 -7.25 3.32 4.62
C ALA A 18 -8.41 4.32 4.61
N GLY A 19 -8.74 4.87 3.44
CA GLY A 19 -9.84 5.80 3.23
C GLY A 19 -11.20 5.17 3.49
N SER A 20 -11.40 3.92 3.04
CA SER A 20 -12.58 3.12 3.36
C SER A 20 -12.75 2.92 4.88
N ALA A 21 -11.65 2.75 5.61
CA ALA A 21 -11.66 2.70 7.08
C ALA A 21 -11.79 4.09 7.74
N ALA A 22 -11.28 5.15 7.12
CA ALA A 22 -11.46 6.53 7.60
C ALA A 22 -12.94 6.97 7.51
N GLY A 23 -13.70 6.41 6.56
CA GLY A 23 -15.14 6.57 6.46
C GLY A 23 -15.92 6.13 7.71
N VAL A 24 -15.36 5.28 8.58
CA VAL A 24 -15.95 4.91 9.88
C VAL A 24 -15.48 5.81 11.04
N GLY A 25 -14.77 6.90 10.76
CA GLY A 25 -14.51 7.99 11.71
C GLY A 25 -13.39 7.73 12.72
N PHE A 26 -12.48 6.80 12.44
CA PHE A 26 -11.38 6.50 13.36
C PHE A 26 -10.18 7.43 13.12
N PRO A 27 -9.74 8.22 14.13
CA PRO A 27 -8.53 9.07 14.01
C PRO A 27 -7.26 8.30 13.61
N ALA A 28 -7.21 7.01 13.92
CA ALA A 28 -6.11 6.13 13.51
C ALA A 28 -6.01 5.93 12.00
N ALA A 29 -7.12 6.04 11.25
CA ALA A 29 -7.09 5.89 9.79
C ALA A 29 -6.38 7.07 9.11
N MET A 30 -6.49 8.28 9.66
CA MET A 30 -5.75 9.46 9.17
C MET A 30 -4.24 9.32 9.44
N LEU A 31 -3.86 8.79 10.60
CA LEU A 31 -2.45 8.49 10.90
C LEU A 31 -1.91 7.41 9.97
N TYR A 32 -2.71 6.38 9.71
CA TYR A 32 -2.35 5.29 8.81
C TYR A 32 -2.17 5.77 7.36
N VAL A 33 -3.02 6.68 6.86
CA VAL A 33 -2.81 7.37 5.57
C VAL A 33 -1.48 8.12 5.56
N MET A 34 -1.21 8.91 6.60
CA MET A 34 0.01 9.71 6.71
C MET A 34 1.27 8.83 6.73
N ASP A 35 1.23 7.69 7.42
CA ASP A 35 2.32 6.71 7.43
C ASP A 35 2.56 6.13 6.02
N ILE A 36 1.51 5.78 5.28
CA ILE A 36 1.62 5.21 3.92
C ILE A 36 2.25 6.21 2.93
N GLU A 37 1.94 7.49 3.06
CA GLU A 37 2.50 8.53 2.20
C GLU A 37 3.99 8.78 2.46
N ASP A 38 4.45 8.64 3.70
CA ASP A 38 5.85 8.86 4.12
C ASP A 38 6.73 7.60 3.97
N GLU A 39 6.13 6.41 3.97
CA GLU A 39 6.84 5.13 3.86
C GLU A 39 7.57 4.97 2.53
N SER A 40 8.79 4.43 2.62
CA SER A 40 9.59 4.07 1.46
C SER A 40 8.99 2.88 0.69
N PRO A 41 9.36 2.69 -0.59
CA PRO A 41 8.91 1.53 -1.37
C PRO A 41 9.06 0.18 -0.67
N GLN A 42 10.16 -0.01 0.06
CA GLN A 42 10.47 -1.26 0.75
C GLN A 42 9.57 -1.47 1.97
N GLU A 43 9.23 -0.39 2.67
CA GLU A 43 8.32 -0.42 3.81
C GLU A 43 6.89 -0.71 3.36
N LEU A 44 6.47 -0.13 2.24
CA LEU A 44 5.17 -0.42 1.62
C LEU A 44 5.03 -1.89 1.24
N LEU A 45 6.07 -2.49 0.66
CA LEU A 45 6.09 -3.93 0.35
C LEU A 45 5.95 -4.78 1.62
N ALA A 46 6.71 -4.46 2.67
CA ALA A 46 6.63 -5.18 3.94
C ALA A 46 5.27 -5.00 4.63
N ARG A 47 4.66 -3.83 4.51
CA ARG A 47 3.29 -3.56 4.99
C ARG A 47 2.28 -4.36 4.18
N ALA A 48 2.38 -4.37 2.86
CA ALA A 48 1.52 -5.15 1.99
C ALA A 48 1.52 -6.64 2.36
N GLU A 49 2.70 -7.23 2.54
CA GLU A 49 2.84 -8.61 3.00
C GLU A 49 2.19 -8.85 4.37
N ARG A 50 2.35 -7.92 5.32
CA ARG A 50 1.72 -7.99 6.65
C ARG A 50 0.19 -7.89 6.59
N GLU A 51 -0.35 -7.15 5.64
CA GLU A 51 -1.79 -7.02 5.43
C GLU A 51 -2.38 -8.14 4.58
N GLY A 52 -1.52 -9.01 4.01
CA GLY A 52 -1.91 -10.12 3.16
C GLY A 52 -2.27 -9.69 1.73
N LEU A 53 -1.75 -8.55 1.27
CA LEU A 53 -1.81 -8.14 -0.12
C LEU A 53 -0.84 -8.98 -0.95
N ASP A 54 -1.27 -9.42 -2.14
CA ASP A 54 -0.40 -10.12 -3.07
C ASP A 54 0.38 -9.10 -3.91
N LEU A 55 1.70 -9.07 -3.73
CA LEU A 55 2.59 -8.18 -4.49
C LEU A 55 2.54 -8.43 -6.00
N ARG A 56 2.06 -9.60 -6.43
CA ARG A 56 1.94 -9.96 -7.84
C ARG A 56 0.83 -9.20 -8.55
N ASP A 57 -0.16 -8.69 -7.82
CA ASP A 57 -1.23 -7.85 -8.38
C ASP A 57 -0.70 -6.48 -8.83
N PHE A 58 0.47 -6.09 -8.29
CA PHE A 58 1.16 -4.83 -8.58
C PHE A 58 2.40 -5.04 -9.44
N ALA A 59 2.60 -6.23 -9.99
CA ALA A 59 3.75 -6.51 -10.84
C ALA A 59 3.68 -5.67 -12.11
N VAL A 60 4.75 -4.93 -12.42
CA VAL A 60 4.96 -4.36 -13.74
C VAL A 60 5.73 -5.36 -14.58
N ASP A 61 5.19 -5.70 -15.75
CA ASP A 61 5.95 -6.43 -16.76
C ASP A 61 6.93 -5.44 -17.40
N GLU A 62 8.24 -5.74 -17.32
CA GLU A 62 9.26 -5.07 -18.13
C GLU A 62 9.01 -5.47 -19.61
N ASP A 63 8.30 -4.63 -20.37
CA ASP A 63 8.12 -4.76 -21.83
C ASP A 63 9.44 -4.70 -22.62
#